data_AF-A0A2S0ML61-F1
#
_entry.id   AF-A0A2S0ML61-F1
#
_cell.length_a   1.000
_cell.length_b   1.000
_cell.length_c   1.000
_cell.angle_alpha   90.00
_cell.angle_beta   90.00
_cell.angle_gamma   90.00
#
_symmetry.space_group_name_H-M   'P 1'
#
loop_
_entity.id
_entity.type
_entity.pdbx_description
1 polymer ?
#
loop_
_entity_poly.entity_id
_entity_poly.type
_entity_poly.pdbx_seq_one_letter_code
_entity_poly.pdbx_strand_id
1 'polypeptide(L)'
;MLQQHVDQRKHAFETRLAANKLRLRNPVTGEFLHLSGQGVTHDINYSWLGFAYQAENLRIRAAARGESWPFDLVHRHLLTDDVTAIDHLQSATDGAPR
;
A
#
# COMPACT_ATOMS: atom_id res chain seq x y z
N MET A 1 -38.11 -3.18 -3.13
CA MET A 1 -37.31 -4.07 -4.01
C MET A 1 -36.31 -3.33 -4.91
N LEU A 2 -36.47 -2.04 -5.26
CA LEU A 2 -35.54 -1.33 -6.17
C LEU A 2 -34.26 -0.75 -5.50
N GLN A 3 -34.28 -0.49 -4.19
CA GLN A 3 -33.16 0.15 -3.48
C GLN A 3 -31.91 -0.75 -3.38
N GLN A 4 -32.10 -2.04 -3.08
CA GLN A 4 -31.02 -2.99 -2.82
C GLN A 4 -30.07 -3.21 -4.01
N HIS A 5 -30.58 -3.11 -5.25
CA HIS A 5 -29.77 -3.29 -6.46
C HIS A 5 -28.87 -2.09 -6.78
N VAL A 6 -29.27 -0.88 -6.36
CA VAL A 6 -28.48 0.35 -6.56
C VAL A 6 -27.30 0.36 -5.59
N ASP A 7 -27.53 -0.03 -4.35
CA ASP A 7 -26.50 -0.06 -3.31
C ASP A 7 -25.42 -1.12 -3.60
N GLN A 8 -25.80 -2.27 -4.14
CA GLN A 8 -24.85 -3.33 -4.55
C GLN A 8 -23.93 -2.90 -5.69
N ARG A 9 -24.46 -2.21 -6.71
CA ARG A 9 -23.64 -1.71 -7.84
C ARG A 9 -22.69 -0.61 -7.40
N LYS A 10 -23.15 0.28 -6.51
CA LYS A 10 -22.30 1.31 -5.91
C LYS A 10 -21.15 0.69 -5.12
N HIS A 11 -21.43 -0.29 -4.26
CA HIS A 11 -20.39 -1.00 -3.52
C HIS A 11 -19.41 -1.76 -4.42
N ALA A 12 -19.89 -2.43 -5.47
CA ALA A 12 -19.01 -3.12 -6.42
C ALA A 12 -18.09 -2.13 -7.16
N PHE A 13 -18.61 -0.95 -7.51
CA PHE A 13 -17.84 0.11 -8.15
C PHE A 13 -16.79 0.72 -7.20
N GLU A 14 -17.17 1.04 -5.97
CA GLU A 14 -16.26 1.52 -4.92
C GLU A 14 -15.17 0.51 -4.60
N THR A 15 -15.51 -0.78 -4.56
CA THR A 15 -14.55 -1.88 -4.35
C THR A 15 -13.55 -1.96 -5.50
N ARG A 16 -14.02 -1.86 -6.75
CA ARG A 16 -13.13 -1.85 -7.93
C ARG A 16 -12.20 -0.64 -7.95
N LEU A 17 -12.69 0.54 -7.57
CA LEU A 17 -11.86 1.74 -7.45
C LEU A 17 -10.83 1.61 -6.33
N ALA A 18 -11.22 1.04 -5.19
CA ALA A 18 -10.31 0.78 -4.08
C ALA A 18 -9.22 -0.24 -4.44
N ALA A 19 -9.54 -1.25 -5.25
CA ALA A 19 -8.58 -2.25 -5.73
C ALA A 19 -7.47 -1.67 -6.63
N ASN A 20 -7.76 -0.57 -7.34
CA ASN A 20 -6.82 0.10 -8.22
C ASN A 20 -5.92 1.13 -7.51
N LYS A 21 -6.04 1.28 -6.19
CA LYS A 21 -5.15 2.16 -5.43
C LYS A 21 -3.80 1.48 -5.21
N LEU A 22 -2.76 2.31 -5.30
CA LEU A 22 -1.36 1.96 -5.27
C LEU A 22 -0.68 2.65 -4.09
N ARG A 23 0.36 2.02 -3.56
CA ARG A 23 1.31 2.63 -2.64
C ARG A 23 2.59 3.00 -3.38
N LEU A 24 3.36 3.89 -2.78
CA LEU A 24 4.67 4.31 -3.29
C LEU A 24 5.75 3.75 -2.37
N ARG A 25 6.57 2.82 -2.86
CA ARG A 25 7.61 2.13 -2.09
C ARG A 25 8.97 2.41 -2.69
N ASN A 26 9.95 2.70 -1.85
CA ASN A 26 11.34 2.74 -2.25
C ASN A 26 11.86 1.30 -2.38
N PRO A 27 12.28 0.84 -3.57
CA PRO A 27 12.75 -0.53 -3.75
C PRO A 27 14.08 -0.80 -3.03
N VAL A 28 14.87 0.24 -2.75
CA VAL A 28 16.19 0.13 -2.11
C VAL A 28 16.05 0.03 -0.59
N THR A 29 15.27 0.92 0.03
CA THR A 29 15.12 0.96 1.51
C THR A 29 13.94 0.15 2.00
N GLY A 30 12.98 -0.15 1.11
CA GLY A 30 11.73 -0.82 1.45
C GLY A 30 10.67 0.08 2.08
N GLU A 31 11.01 1.35 2.35
CA GLU A 31 10.12 2.32 2.97
C GLU A 31 9.03 2.80 2.02
N PHE A 32 7.90 3.21 2.58
CA PHE A 32 6.81 3.82 1.82
C PHE A 32 6.84 5.34 1.92
N LEU A 33 6.29 6.03 0.91
CA LEU A 33 5.98 7.44 1.02
C LEU A 33 4.92 7.65 2.12
N HIS A 34 5.15 8.59 3.03
CA HIS A 34 4.17 8.95 4.05
C HIS A 34 2.92 9.64 3.45
N LEU A 35 1.76 9.49 4.09
CA LEU A 35 0.47 10.01 3.59
C LEU A 35 0.42 11.53 3.38
N SER A 36 1.34 12.29 3.99
CA SER A 36 1.49 13.73 3.74
C SER A 36 2.05 14.05 2.35
N GLY A 37 2.59 13.04 1.64
CA GLY A 37 3.30 13.21 0.37
C GLY A 37 4.73 13.71 0.53
N GLN A 38 5.26 13.73 1.75
CA GLN A 38 6.64 14.09 2.08
C GLN A 38 7.19 13.16 3.16
N GLY A 39 8.47 12.82 3.06
CA GLY A 39 9.11 11.87 3.97
C GLY A 39 8.70 10.42 3.75
N VAL A 40 9.24 9.55 4.57
CA VAL A 40 9.09 8.09 4.46
C VAL A 40 8.53 7.49 5.73
N THR A 41 7.92 6.32 5.62
CA THR A 41 7.40 5.54 6.74
C THR A 41 7.52 4.04 6.47
N HIS A 42 7.73 3.27 7.54
CA HIS A 42 7.64 1.81 7.50
C HIS A 42 6.21 1.32 7.83
N ASP A 43 5.38 2.17 8.43
CA ASP A 43 4.02 1.81 8.81
C ASP A 43 3.08 1.94 7.60
N ILE A 44 2.54 0.80 7.18
CA ILE A 44 1.62 0.72 6.06
C ILE A 44 0.33 1.55 6.27
N ASN A 45 -0.09 1.76 7.52
CA ASN A 45 -1.27 2.57 7.86
C ASN A 45 -1.03 4.07 7.62
N TYR A 46 0.22 4.52 7.78
CA TYR A 46 0.62 5.90 7.54
C TYR A 46 1.18 6.14 6.13
N SER A 47 1.21 5.11 5.29
CA SER A 47 1.72 5.23 3.93
C SER A 47 0.67 5.74 2.95
N TRP A 48 1.15 6.52 1.97
CA TRP A 48 0.34 7.07 0.89
C TRP A 48 -0.39 5.98 0.11
N LEU A 49 -1.66 6.23 -0.22
CA LEU A 49 -2.51 5.34 -0.98
C LEU A 49 -3.37 6.14 -1.95
N GLY A 50 -3.11 6.00 -3.26
CA GLY A 50 -3.82 6.75 -4.27
C GLY A 50 -3.71 6.14 -5.66
N PHE A 51 -4.08 6.89 -6.68
CA PHE A 51 -4.05 6.45 -8.06
C PHE A 51 -2.72 6.81 -8.75
N ALA A 52 -2.35 6.09 -9.81
CA ALA A 52 -1.13 6.34 -10.57
C ALA A 52 -0.99 7.80 -11.04
N TYR A 53 -2.08 8.41 -11.51
CA TYR A 53 -2.06 9.83 -11.93
C TYR A 53 -1.80 10.80 -10.76
N GLN A 54 -2.20 10.45 -9.53
CA GLN A 54 -1.92 11.26 -8.34
C GLN A 54 -0.46 11.10 -7.92
N ALA A 55 0.10 9.90 -8.04
CA ALA A 55 1.52 9.65 -7.82
C ALA A 55 2.39 10.44 -8.80
N GLU A 56 2.00 10.50 -10.08
CA GLU A 56 2.72 11.29 -11.08
C GLU A 56 2.73 12.79 -10.73
N ASN A 57 1.62 13.32 -10.24
CA ASN A 57 1.56 14.69 -9.75
C ASN A 57 2.51 14.94 -8.56
N LEU A 58 2.69 13.95 -7.67
CA LEU A 58 3.65 14.05 -6.57
C LEU A 58 5.09 14.03 -7.08
N ARG A 59 5.40 13.17 -8.05
CA ARG A 59 6.71 13.10 -8.71
C ARG A 59 7.07 14.43 -9.37
N ILE A 60 6.14 15.03 -10.13
CA ILE A 60 6.32 16.34 -10.75
C ILE A 60 6.61 17.41 -9.69
N ARG A 61 5.88 17.41 -8.57
CA ARG A 61 6.10 18.37 -7.48
C ARG A 61 7.43 18.17 -6.77
N ALA A 62 7.89 16.93 -6.57
CA ALA A 62 9.20 16.64 -6.01
C ALA A 62 10.31 17.13 -6.94
N ALA A 63 10.20 16.85 -8.24
CA ALA A 63 11.12 17.34 -9.25
C ALA A 63 11.19 18.89 -9.29
N ALA A 64 10.04 19.56 -9.17
CA ALA A 64 9.98 21.02 -9.09
C ALA A 64 10.66 21.60 -7.82
N ARG A 65 10.81 20.80 -6.75
CA ARG A 65 11.57 21.15 -5.55
C ARG A 65 13.03 20.72 -5.61
N GLY A 66 13.47 20.06 -6.69
CA GLY A 66 14.80 19.47 -6.79
C GLY A 66 15.01 18.24 -5.91
N GLU A 67 13.93 17.63 -5.42
CA GLU A 67 13.99 16.42 -4.60
C GLU A 67 14.11 15.17 -5.49
N SER A 68 14.84 14.17 -5.01
CA SER A 68 14.88 12.85 -5.66
C SER A 68 13.54 12.13 -5.50
N TRP A 69 13.21 11.30 -6.48
CA TRP A 69 12.00 10.47 -6.46
C TRP A 69 12.34 8.97 -6.56
N PRO A 70 12.66 8.32 -5.43
CA PRO A 70 13.09 6.93 -5.42
C PRO A 70 11.92 5.94 -5.25
N PHE A 71 10.70 6.28 -5.65
CA PHE A 71 9.51 5.47 -5.36
C PHE A 71 8.93 4.79 -6.59
N ASP A 72 8.64 3.49 -6.44
CA ASP A 72 7.89 2.68 -7.39
C ASP A 72 6.44 2.49 -6.94
N LEU A 73 5.56 2.27 -7.91
CA LEU A 73 4.15 1.96 -7.67
C LEU A 73 3.98 0.49 -7.29
N VAL A 74 3.39 0.23 -6.12
CA VAL A 74 3.12 -1.12 -5.62
C VAL A 74 1.64 -1.30 -5.37
N HIS A 75 1.06 -2.38 -5.90
CA HIS A 75 -0.33 -2.72 -5.64
C HIS A 75 -0.52 -3.23 -4.21
N ARG A 76 -1.68 -2.92 -3.62
CA ARG A 76 -2.08 -3.39 -2.28
C ARG A 76 -1.90 -4.90 -2.09
N HIS A 77 -2.29 -5.71 -3.06
CA HIS A 77 -2.30 -7.17 -2.91
C HIS A 77 -0.88 -7.75 -2.76
N LEU A 78 0.12 -7.15 -3.43
CA LEU A 78 1.51 -7.60 -3.39
C LEU A 78 2.21 -7.34 -2.04
N LEU A 79 1.59 -6.58 -1.13
CA LEU A 79 2.14 -6.28 0.20
C LEU A 79 1.60 -7.21 1.29
N THR A 80 0.61 -8.04 0.96
CA THR A 80 -0.05 -8.92 1.93
C THR A 80 0.64 -10.29 2.00
N ASP A 81 1.30 -10.70 0.90
CA ASP A 81 1.94 -12.01 0.79
C ASP A 81 3.14 -12.17 1.76
N ASP A 82 3.79 -11.07 2.16
CA ASP A 82 4.89 -11.06 3.13
C ASP A 82 4.43 -11.23 4.59
N VAL A 83 3.17 -10.92 4.92
CA VAL A 83 2.68 -11.00 6.31
C VAL A 83 2.36 -12.44 6.72
N THR A 84 1.98 -13.30 5.77
CA THR A 84 1.72 -14.73 6.01
C THR A 84 2.98 -15.58 6.18
N ALA A 85 4.16 -15.06 5.82
CA ALA A 85 5.42 -15.80 5.96
C ALA A 85 6.02 -15.73 7.38
N ILE A 86 5.61 -14.76 8.19
CA ILE A 86 6.20 -14.52 9.52
C ILE A 86 5.55 -15.40 10.61
N ASP A 87 4.32 -15.88 10.40
CA ASP A 87 3.57 -16.63 11.42
C ASP A 87 3.98 -18.11 11.54
N HIS A 88 4.70 -18.66 10.55
CA HIS A 88 5.09 -20.09 10.55
C HIS A 88 6.45 -20.42 11.19
N LEU A 89 7.25 -19.42 11.60
CA LEU A 89 8.59 -19.66 12.17
C LEU A 89 8.67 -19.57 13.70
N GLN A 90 7.58 -19.24 14.41
CA GLN A 90 7.58 -19.14 15.88
C GLN A 90 7.06 -20.38 16.62
N SER A 91 6.69 -21.46 15.90
CA SER A 91 6.13 -22.67 16.53
C SER A 91 7.16 -23.77 16.86
N ALA A 92 8.46 -23.56 16.62
CA ALA A 92 9.44 -24.66 16.62
C ALA A 92 10.43 -24.70 17.80
N THR A 93 10.31 -23.83 18.81
CA THR A 93 11.30 -23.80 19.92
C THR A 93 10.75 -24.07 21.31
N ASP A 94 9.54 -24.65 21.45
CA ASP A 94 9.03 -25.04 22.76
C ASP A 94 8.60 -26.52 22.76
N GLY A 95 9.56 -27.40 23.07
CA GLY A 95 9.30 -28.83 23.12
C GLY A 95 10.53 -29.73 23.18
N ALA A 96 11.46 -29.46 24.10
CA ALA A 96 12.47 -30.46 24.49
C ALA A 96 11.97 -31.23 25.73
N PRO A 97 11.59 -32.52 25.64
CA PRO A 97 11.37 -33.34 26.81
C PRO A 97 12.71 -33.76 27.42
N ARG A 98 12.77 -33.69 28.76
CA ARG A 98 13.82 -34.29 29.60
C ARG A 98 13.73 -35.82 29.58
#